data_AF-A0A351HCT4-F1
#
_entry.id   AF-A0A351HCT4-F1
#
_cell.length_a   1.000
_cell.length_b   1.000
_cell.length_c   1.000
_cell.angle_alpha   90.00
_cell.angle_beta   90.00
_cell.angle_gamma   90.00
#
_symmetry.space_group_name_H-M   'P 1'
#
loop_
_entity.id
_entity.type
_entity.pdbx_description
1 polymer ?
#
loop_
_entity_poly.entity_id
_entity_poly.type
_entity_poly.pdbx_seq_one_letter_code
_entity_poly.pdbx_strand_id
1 'polypeptide(L)'
;MRMLLIVLCFFSLSLTGRAVEQVEGVWEVLAGCRLVSSPINDGDSFLVKYGDETFTFRLYYVDALETNVSYIDRVREQARYFAIPEEAVTDAGNLAKDFTRKFLRGEFTVITKWEDARGSSRNKRYFALIEKGDQFLSIELMRAGLARLYGKPTEDRWPGGVTPRTFLGRLKNSERAAQREEHGIWALATGSMQMSGLEALSAATEASDASELNGSGTIPLKERTNINTASSLELQTLPGIGPALAARIIGVRPINSIESLVEVPGISANTLAGFSHMVITKDPPPPALTVAFYQAELDTYLDQEVTVRVASVAQSDAASPESFRSVVLQTAYEGEDGGQITAYIPDEFYESFLNYYREPNREFTGLLYSREGEIVMVYVRK
;
A
#
# COMPACT_ATOMS: atom_id res chain seq x y z
N MET A 1 35.01 12.88 -78.42
CA MET A 1 34.00 12.27 -77.52
C MET A 1 34.75 11.42 -76.50
N ARG A 2 34.96 11.92 -75.28
CA ARG A 2 35.72 11.23 -74.21
C ARG A 2 34.75 10.35 -73.42
N MET A 3 35.02 9.05 -73.36
CA MET A 3 34.25 8.06 -72.62
C MET A 3 34.69 8.10 -71.15
N LEU A 4 33.76 8.44 -70.25
CA LEU A 4 33.99 8.63 -68.82
C LEU A 4 33.92 7.27 -68.09
N LEU A 5 35.01 6.86 -67.45
CA LEU A 5 35.06 5.72 -66.54
C LEU A 5 34.30 6.06 -65.25
N ILE A 6 33.24 5.31 -64.93
CA ILE A 6 32.57 5.38 -63.62
C ILE A 6 33.26 4.36 -62.71
N VAL A 7 34.03 4.86 -61.75
CA VAL A 7 34.56 4.06 -60.63
C VAL A 7 33.44 3.93 -59.59
N LEU A 8 32.87 2.73 -59.45
CA LEU A 8 32.01 2.40 -58.31
C LEU A 8 32.88 2.21 -57.07
N CYS A 9 32.94 3.23 -56.21
CA CYS A 9 33.41 3.06 -54.84
C CYS A 9 32.35 2.29 -54.04
N PHE A 10 32.57 1.00 -53.84
CA PHE A 10 31.89 0.24 -52.79
C PHE A 10 32.36 0.77 -51.43
N PHE A 11 31.55 1.60 -50.77
CA PHE A 11 31.68 1.83 -49.35
C PHE A 11 31.19 0.55 -48.64
N SER A 12 32.13 -0.34 -48.30
CA SER A 12 31.87 -1.38 -47.32
C SER A 12 31.62 -0.71 -45.98
N LEU A 13 30.36 -0.57 -45.61
CA LEU A 13 29.96 -0.12 -44.28
C LEU A 13 30.28 -1.26 -43.31
N SER A 14 31.50 -1.26 -42.78
CA SER A 14 31.89 -2.13 -41.68
C SER A 14 31.06 -1.73 -40.46
N LEU A 15 30.00 -2.48 -40.14
CA LEU A 15 29.36 -2.42 -38.83
C LEU A 15 30.35 -2.99 -37.80
N THR A 16 31.33 -2.19 -37.40
CA THR A 16 32.04 -2.41 -36.16
C THR A 16 31.09 -2.00 -35.04
N GLY A 17 30.49 -2.98 -34.35
CA GLY A 17 29.69 -2.74 -33.16
C GLY A 17 30.48 -1.88 -32.19
N ARG A 18 29.98 -0.66 -31.92
CA ARG A 18 30.53 0.18 -30.85
C ARG A 18 30.18 -0.48 -29.53
N ALA A 19 31.18 -0.67 -28.66
CA ALA A 19 30.95 -1.12 -27.30
C ALA A 19 30.01 -0.14 -26.58
N VAL A 20 29.14 -0.66 -25.72
CA VAL A 20 28.17 0.18 -25.00
C VAL A 20 28.89 0.96 -23.91
N GLU A 21 28.87 2.27 -24.00
CA GLU A 21 29.48 3.15 -23.00
C GLU A 21 28.56 3.26 -21.79
N GLN A 22 28.93 2.59 -20.69
CA GLN A 22 28.13 2.52 -19.46
C GLN A 22 28.34 3.78 -18.61
N VAL A 23 27.65 4.86 -18.94
CA VAL A 23 27.71 6.11 -18.17
C VAL A 23 26.69 6.06 -17.02
N GLU A 24 27.18 5.83 -15.81
CA GLU A 24 26.35 5.87 -14.59
C GLU A 24 25.63 7.21 -14.45
N GLY A 25 24.34 7.18 -14.14
CA GLY A 25 23.54 8.38 -13.96
C GLY A 25 22.88 8.91 -15.24
N VAL A 26 23.14 8.29 -16.41
CA VAL A 26 22.49 8.66 -17.67
C VAL A 26 21.56 7.55 -18.12
N TRP A 27 20.31 7.90 -18.44
CA TRP A 27 19.32 6.93 -18.91
C TRP A 27 19.64 6.42 -20.31
N GLU A 28 19.57 5.11 -20.49
CA GLU A 28 19.65 4.44 -21.76
C GLU A 28 18.50 3.45 -21.96
N VAL A 29 18.07 3.33 -23.22
CA VAL A 29 17.02 2.41 -23.66
C VAL A 29 17.63 1.42 -24.64
N LEU A 30 17.80 0.18 -24.19
CA LEU A 30 18.44 -0.90 -24.93
C LEU A 30 17.34 -1.81 -25.50
N ALA A 31 16.91 -1.51 -26.73
CA ALA A 31 15.92 -2.33 -27.44
C ALA A 31 16.55 -3.59 -28.06
N GLY A 32 15.79 -4.69 -28.19
CA GLY A 32 16.27 -5.93 -28.80
C GLY A 32 17.14 -6.78 -27.87
N CYS A 33 17.04 -6.57 -26.56
CA CYS A 33 17.72 -7.37 -25.55
C CYS A 33 17.17 -8.80 -25.52
N ARG A 34 18.03 -9.77 -25.16
CA ARG A 34 17.66 -11.19 -25.03
C ARG A 34 18.19 -11.80 -23.74
N LEU A 35 17.40 -12.68 -23.12
CA LEU A 35 17.81 -13.39 -21.92
C LEU A 35 18.91 -14.41 -22.25
N VAL A 36 19.99 -14.41 -21.48
CA VAL A 36 21.05 -15.42 -21.55
C VAL A 36 20.81 -16.44 -20.43
N SER A 37 20.88 -17.72 -20.75
CA SER A 37 20.80 -18.77 -19.73
C SER A 37 21.99 -18.66 -18.77
N SER A 38 21.72 -18.48 -17.48
CA SER A 38 22.75 -18.36 -16.46
C SER A 38 22.22 -18.84 -15.10
N PRO A 39 23.08 -19.46 -14.25
CA PRO A 39 22.69 -19.85 -12.89
C PRO A 39 22.24 -18.68 -12.01
N ILE A 40 22.72 -17.46 -12.30
CA ILE A 40 22.38 -16.24 -11.54
C ILE A 40 20.95 -15.76 -11.81
N ASN A 41 20.30 -16.28 -12.86
CA ASN A 41 18.96 -15.83 -13.22
C ASN A 41 17.97 -16.28 -12.14
N ASP A 42 17.26 -15.32 -11.57
CA ASP A 42 16.16 -15.50 -10.64
C ASP A 42 14.96 -14.60 -11.06
N GLY A 43 14.07 -14.29 -10.11
CA GLY A 43 12.88 -13.50 -10.39
C GLY A 43 13.19 -12.03 -10.73
N ASP A 44 14.20 -11.41 -10.11
CA ASP A 44 14.47 -9.98 -10.25
C ASP A 44 15.87 -9.65 -10.79
N SER A 45 16.74 -10.65 -10.94
CA SER A 45 18.12 -10.51 -11.33
C SER A 45 18.46 -11.53 -12.43
N PHE A 46 19.00 -11.07 -13.57
CA PHE A 46 19.24 -11.95 -14.72
C PHE A 46 20.31 -11.41 -15.68
N LEU A 47 20.92 -12.33 -16.43
CA LEU A 47 21.92 -12.04 -17.45
C LEU A 47 21.25 -11.76 -18.80
N VAL A 48 21.56 -10.61 -19.40
CA VAL A 48 20.98 -10.12 -20.65
C VAL A 48 22.07 -9.93 -21.69
N LYS A 49 21.79 -10.30 -22.94
CA LYS A 49 22.60 -9.98 -24.11
C LYS A 49 22.02 -8.76 -24.82
N TYR A 50 22.88 -7.81 -25.14
CA TYR A 50 22.57 -6.66 -25.99
C TYR A 50 23.74 -6.41 -26.94
N GLY A 51 23.47 -6.44 -28.26
CA GLY A 51 24.54 -6.51 -29.26
C GLY A 51 25.38 -7.77 -29.06
N ASP A 52 26.70 -7.61 -28.92
CA ASP A 52 27.65 -8.69 -28.64
C ASP A 52 28.05 -8.80 -27.16
N GLU A 53 27.52 -7.91 -26.31
CA GLU A 53 27.87 -7.83 -24.89
C GLU A 53 26.80 -8.48 -24.00
N THR A 54 27.20 -8.82 -22.77
CA THR A 54 26.30 -9.34 -21.74
C THR A 54 26.40 -8.52 -20.45
N PHE A 55 25.25 -8.28 -19.84
CA PHE A 55 25.11 -7.49 -18.62
C PHE A 55 24.19 -8.19 -17.64
N THR A 56 24.49 -8.10 -16.35
CA THR A 56 23.56 -8.55 -15.32
C THR A 56 22.72 -7.38 -14.88
N PHE A 57 21.39 -7.52 -14.98
CA PHE A 57 20.45 -6.51 -14.49
C PHE A 57 19.69 -7.02 -13.29
N ARG A 58 19.39 -6.10 -12.36
CA ARG A 58 18.44 -6.26 -11.26
C ARG A 58 17.29 -5.28 -11.44
N LEU A 59 16.07 -5.68 -11.12
CA LEU A 59 14.92 -4.80 -11.25
C LEU A 59 14.98 -3.61 -10.28
N TYR A 60 14.56 -2.44 -10.76
CA TYR A 60 14.11 -1.37 -9.86
C TYR A 60 12.80 -1.75 -9.16
N TYR A 61 12.55 -1.13 -8.01
CA TYR A 61 11.35 -1.17 -7.16
C TYR A 61 10.98 -2.49 -6.50
N VAL A 62 11.25 -3.63 -7.13
CA VAL A 62 10.76 -4.93 -6.67
C VAL A 62 11.89 -5.84 -6.24
N ASP A 63 11.62 -6.70 -5.26
CA ASP A 63 12.49 -7.79 -4.78
C ASP A 63 11.71 -9.09 -4.92
N ALA A 64 12.19 -10.00 -5.78
CA ALA A 64 11.56 -11.31 -5.94
C ALA A 64 11.88 -12.21 -4.73
N LEU A 65 11.01 -13.20 -4.47
CA LEU A 65 11.26 -14.13 -3.37
C LEU A 65 12.54 -14.94 -3.61
N GLU A 66 13.29 -15.21 -2.53
CA GLU A 66 14.54 -15.96 -2.58
C GLU A 66 14.31 -17.37 -3.11
N THR A 67 15.18 -17.88 -3.98
CA THR A 67 15.05 -19.25 -4.52
C THR A 67 15.71 -20.32 -3.65
N ASN A 68 16.41 -19.92 -2.57
CA ASN A 68 17.12 -20.82 -1.66
C ASN A 68 17.34 -20.15 -0.30
N VAL A 69 17.77 -20.95 0.69
CA VAL A 69 17.92 -20.52 2.09
C VAL A 69 19.31 -19.96 2.43
N SER A 70 20.18 -19.68 1.45
CA SER A 70 21.54 -19.18 1.72
C SER A 70 21.54 -17.82 2.43
N TYR A 71 20.46 -17.05 2.27
CA TYR A 71 20.23 -15.78 2.95
C TYR A 71 19.01 -15.88 3.86
N ILE A 72 19.12 -16.67 4.93
CA ILE A 72 17.99 -16.98 5.82
C ILE A 72 17.30 -15.73 6.40
N ASP A 73 18.04 -14.65 6.66
CA ASP A 73 17.46 -13.40 7.14
C ASP A 73 16.54 -12.75 6.10
N ARG A 74 16.90 -12.82 4.80
CA ARG A 74 16.04 -12.34 3.71
C ARG A 74 14.81 -13.22 3.55
N VAL A 75 14.96 -14.54 3.68
CA VAL A 75 13.84 -15.48 3.68
C VAL A 75 12.85 -15.14 4.79
N ARG A 76 13.35 -14.91 6.01
CA ARG A 76 12.53 -14.51 7.17
C ARG A 76 11.82 -13.17 6.96
N GLU A 77 12.51 -12.18 6.40
CA GLU A 77 11.90 -10.90 6.08
C GLU A 77 10.80 -11.02 5.02
N GLN A 78 11.02 -11.83 3.98
CA GLN A 78 10.02 -12.09 2.95
C GLN A 78 8.83 -12.85 3.53
N ALA A 79 9.06 -13.88 4.35
CA ALA A 79 8.02 -14.62 5.04
C ALA A 79 7.13 -13.70 5.88
N ARG A 80 7.73 -12.78 6.64
CA ARG A 80 6.99 -11.75 7.41
C ARG A 80 6.23 -10.78 6.51
N TYR A 81 6.83 -10.33 5.41
CA TYR A 81 6.19 -9.41 4.46
C TYR A 81 4.88 -9.98 3.91
N PHE A 82 4.92 -11.26 3.53
CA PHE A 82 3.76 -11.95 2.95
C PHE A 82 2.89 -12.61 4.02
N ALA A 83 3.25 -12.54 5.31
CA ALA A 83 2.62 -13.27 6.41
C ALA A 83 2.48 -14.78 6.13
N ILE A 84 3.54 -15.44 5.69
CA ILE A 84 3.57 -16.88 5.36
C ILE A 84 4.64 -17.64 6.17
N PRO A 85 4.61 -18.98 6.19
CA PRO A 85 5.73 -19.78 6.68
C PRO A 85 7.02 -19.55 5.88
N GLU A 86 8.19 -19.68 6.53
CA GLU A 86 9.51 -19.48 5.90
C GLU A 86 9.75 -20.45 4.74
N GLU A 87 9.28 -21.69 4.86
CA GLU A 87 9.41 -22.75 3.86
C GLU A 87 8.70 -22.43 2.53
N ALA A 88 7.64 -21.62 2.58
CA ALA A 88 6.87 -21.25 1.38
C ALA A 88 7.61 -20.22 0.50
N VAL A 89 8.60 -19.51 1.06
CA VAL A 89 9.33 -18.45 0.35
C VAL A 89 10.10 -19.03 -0.84
N THR A 90 10.82 -20.14 -0.65
CA THR A 90 11.68 -20.69 -1.71
C THR A 90 10.92 -21.28 -2.88
N ASP A 91 9.74 -21.84 -2.62
CA ASP A 91 8.85 -22.35 -3.66
C ASP A 91 8.32 -21.20 -4.51
N ALA A 92 7.84 -20.12 -3.88
CA ALA A 92 7.45 -18.91 -4.59
C ALA A 92 8.61 -18.20 -5.30
N GLY A 93 9.82 -18.23 -4.75
CA GLY A 93 11.02 -17.74 -5.43
C GLY A 93 11.31 -18.50 -6.72
N ASN A 94 11.16 -19.83 -6.70
CA ASN A 94 11.29 -20.65 -7.91
C ASN A 94 10.18 -20.36 -8.94
N LEU A 95 8.95 -20.09 -8.48
CA LEU A 95 7.87 -19.62 -9.36
C LEU A 95 8.19 -18.26 -9.98
N ALA A 96 8.75 -17.30 -9.21
CA ALA A 96 9.17 -16.00 -9.69
C ALA A 96 10.26 -16.11 -10.77
N LYS A 97 11.28 -16.95 -10.54
CA LYS A 97 12.32 -17.27 -11.51
C LYS A 97 11.76 -17.83 -12.82
N ASP A 98 10.82 -18.75 -12.71
CA ASP A 98 10.16 -19.37 -13.86
C ASP A 98 9.27 -18.39 -14.63
N PHE A 99 8.57 -17.51 -13.91
CA PHE A 99 7.77 -16.43 -14.46
C PHE A 99 8.64 -15.46 -15.27
N THR A 100 9.72 -14.96 -14.67
CA THR A 100 10.67 -14.05 -15.33
C THR A 100 11.29 -14.68 -16.56
N ARG A 101 11.71 -15.94 -16.49
CA ARG A 101 12.21 -16.68 -17.66
C ARG A 101 11.19 -16.75 -18.80
N LYS A 102 9.91 -16.97 -18.49
CA LYS A 102 8.83 -17.02 -19.50
C LYS A 102 8.54 -15.64 -20.08
N PHE A 103 8.45 -14.61 -19.23
CA PHE A 103 8.21 -13.23 -19.63
C PHE A 103 9.30 -12.75 -20.59
N LEU A 104 10.58 -13.04 -20.30
CA LEU A 104 11.74 -12.61 -21.08
C LEU A 104 12.07 -13.48 -22.30
N ARG A 105 11.17 -14.39 -22.72
CA ARG A 105 11.35 -15.13 -23.99
C ARG A 105 11.28 -14.20 -25.19
N GLY A 106 12.21 -14.32 -26.13
CA GLY A 106 12.26 -13.45 -27.30
C GLY A 106 13.01 -12.16 -27.00
N GLU A 107 12.60 -11.06 -27.65
CA GLU A 107 13.20 -9.74 -27.44
C GLU A 107 12.41 -8.93 -26.42
N PHE A 108 13.11 -8.09 -25.68
CA PHE A 108 12.56 -7.12 -24.75
C PHE A 108 13.45 -5.87 -24.70
N THR A 109 12.98 -4.84 -24.01
CA THR A 109 13.70 -3.58 -23.83
C THR A 109 14.20 -3.49 -22.38
N VAL A 110 15.47 -3.13 -22.23
CA VAL A 110 16.06 -2.77 -20.94
C VAL A 110 16.15 -1.26 -20.86
N ILE A 111 15.65 -0.66 -19.79
CA ILE A 111 15.79 0.76 -19.52
C ILE A 111 16.62 0.90 -18.26
N THR A 112 17.84 1.41 -18.38
CA THR A 112 18.81 1.44 -17.29
C THR A 112 19.48 2.80 -17.17
N LYS A 113 19.97 3.10 -15.97
CA LYS A 113 20.78 4.29 -15.67
C LYS A 113 22.21 3.90 -15.27
N TRP A 114 22.56 2.63 -15.53
CA TRP A 114 23.84 2.00 -15.17
C TRP A 114 24.25 2.15 -13.69
N GLU A 115 23.29 2.41 -12.81
CA GLU A 115 23.51 2.48 -11.36
C GLU A 115 23.87 1.10 -10.81
N ASP A 116 24.90 1.03 -9.97
CA ASP A 116 25.33 -0.23 -9.36
C ASP A 116 24.22 -0.84 -8.49
N ALA A 117 23.91 -2.12 -8.76
CA ALA A 117 22.92 -2.90 -8.05
C ALA A 117 23.53 -3.80 -6.98
N ARG A 118 24.58 -3.30 -6.32
CA ARG A 118 25.40 -4.02 -5.32
C ARG A 118 26.09 -5.24 -5.93
N GLY A 119 26.62 -5.08 -7.15
CA GLY A 119 27.48 -6.08 -7.78
C GLY A 119 28.85 -6.14 -7.12
N SER A 120 29.57 -7.26 -7.28
CA SER A 120 31.00 -7.27 -6.96
C SER A 120 31.79 -6.78 -8.17
N SER A 121 33.06 -6.38 -7.98
CA SER A 121 33.92 -5.98 -9.10
C SER A 121 34.07 -7.05 -10.18
N ARG A 122 33.92 -8.34 -9.82
CA ARG A 122 33.90 -9.48 -10.76
C ARG A 122 32.53 -9.76 -11.38
N ASN A 123 31.45 -9.41 -10.69
CA ASN A 123 30.07 -9.65 -11.10
C ASN A 123 29.28 -8.34 -10.96
N LYS A 124 29.58 -7.37 -11.83
CA LYS A 124 28.86 -6.09 -11.88
C LYS A 124 27.38 -6.34 -12.21
N ARG A 125 26.50 -5.62 -11.54
CA ARG A 125 25.06 -5.69 -11.73
C ARG A 125 24.52 -4.27 -11.78
N TYR A 126 23.54 -4.03 -12.63
CA TYR A 126 22.95 -2.71 -12.80
C TYR A 126 21.45 -2.73 -12.57
N PHE A 127 20.90 -1.65 -12.02
CA PHE A 127 19.46 -1.56 -11.91
C PHE A 127 18.81 -1.27 -13.29
N ALA A 128 17.66 -1.88 -13.55
CA ALA A 128 16.90 -1.65 -14.78
C ALA A 128 15.39 -1.80 -14.60
N LEU A 129 14.64 -1.13 -15.45
CA LEU A 129 13.26 -1.47 -15.78
C LEU A 129 13.29 -2.37 -17.01
N ILE A 130 12.40 -3.36 -17.04
CA ILE A 130 12.25 -4.25 -18.21
C ILE A 130 10.87 -4.10 -18.78
N GLU A 131 10.82 -3.77 -20.06
CA GLU A 131 9.60 -3.56 -20.83
C GLU A 131 9.52 -4.59 -21.96
N LYS A 132 8.33 -5.14 -22.15
CA LYS A 132 8.02 -6.03 -23.28
C LYS A 132 6.61 -5.77 -23.78
N GLY A 133 6.49 -5.21 -24.98
CA GLY A 133 5.23 -4.61 -25.42
C GLY A 133 4.83 -3.49 -24.46
N ASP A 134 3.59 -3.48 -24.01
CA ASP A 134 3.07 -2.47 -23.07
C ASP A 134 3.19 -2.89 -21.59
N GLN A 135 3.93 -3.96 -21.30
CA GLN A 135 4.05 -4.55 -19.95
C GLN A 135 5.43 -4.33 -19.35
N PHE A 136 5.46 -4.08 -18.03
CA PHE A 136 6.69 -4.05 -17.25
C PHE A 136 6.82 -5.30 -16.39
N LEU A 137 7.97 -5.96 -16.44
CA LEU A 137 8.21 -7.20 -15.67
C LEU A 137 7.96 -6.99 -14.17
N SER A 138 8.37 -5.84 -13.61
CA SER A 138 8.13 -5.52 -12.21
C SER A 138 6.64 -5.45 -11.86
N ILE A 139 5.81 -4.84 -12.71
CA ILE A 139 4.35 -4.78 -12.51
C ILE A 139 3.72 -6.17 -12.58
N GLU A 140 4.17 -7.00 -13.53
CA GLU A 140 3.63 -8.34 -13.74
C GLU A 140 4.03 -9.32 -12.61
N LEU A 141 5.26 -9.21 -12.09
CA LEU A 141 5.68 -9.97 -10.90
C LEU A 141 4.86 -9.59 -9.65
N MET A 142 4.59 -8.29 -9.44
CA MET A 142 3.73 -7.85 -8.34
C MET A 142 2.30 -8.36 -8.50
N ARG A 143 1.73 -8.28 -9.72
CA ARG A 143 0.37 -8.75 -10.02
C ARG A 143 0.22 -10.26 -9.84
N ALA A 144 1.27 -11.02 -10.12
CA ALA A 144 1.32 -12.46 -9.90
C ALA A 144 1.56 -12.87 -8.44
N GLY A 145 1.83 -11.91 -7.53
CA GLY A 145 2.16 -12.22 -6.13
C GLY A 145 3.51 -12.94 -5.98
N LEU A 146 4.50 -12.58 -6.81
CA LEU A 146 5.82 -13.24 -6.88
C LEU A 146 6.99 -12.32 -6.52
N ALA A 147 6.70 -11.08 -6.12
CA ALA A 147 7.68 -10.11 -5.65
C ALA A 147 7.06 -9.16 -4.63
N ARG A 148 7.90 -8.56 -3.80
CA ARG A 148 7.53 -7.50 -2.84
C ARG A 148 8.06 -6.14 -3.28
N LEU A 149 7.45 -5.07 -2.81
CA LEU A 149 7.84 -3.70 -3.12
C LEU A 149 9.02 -3.24 -2.23
N TYR A 150 10.22 -3.73 -2.52
CA TYR A 150 11.40 -3.56 -1.65
C TYR A 150 12.70 -3.17 -2.41
N GLY A 151 12.65 -3.08 -3.75
CA GLY A 151 13.81 -2.69 -4.57
C GLY A 151 14.07 -1.18 -4.60
N LYS A 152 15.25 -0.77 -5.12
CA LYS A 152 15.61 0.65 -5.28
C LYS A 152 14.60 1.33 -6.22
N PRO A 153 13.96 2.45 -5.85
CA PRO A 153 13.15 3.21 -6.80
C PRO A 153 14.02 4.03 -7.75
N THR A 154 13.48 4.43 -8.91
CA THR A 154 14.12 5.46 -9.74
C THR A 154 13.90 6.84 -9.10
N GLU A 155 14.88 7.72 -9.20
CA GLU A 155 14.82 9.08 -8.64
C GLU A 155 14.09 10.06 -9.57
N ASP A 156 14.26 9.84 -10.87
CA ASP A 156 13.70 10.67 -11.94
C ASP A 156 13.00 9.82 -13.01
N ARG A 157 12.33 10.51 -13.94
CA ARG A 157 11.57 9.91 -15.03
C ARG A 157 12.53 9.38 -16.09
N TRP A 158 12.35 8.11 -16.50
CA TRP A 158 13.10 7.54 -17.63
C TRP A 158 12.53 7.98 -18.99
N PRO A 159 13.28 7.88 -20.10
CA PRO A 159 12.85 8.29 -21.43
C PRO A 159 11.55 7.60 -21.86
N GLY A 160 10.55 8.39 -22.29
CA GLY A 160 9.22 7.87 -22.68
C GLY A 160 8.37 7.35 -21.52
N GLY A 161 8.88 7.39 -20.29
CA GLY A 161 8.26 6.81 -19.11
C GLY A 161 7.32 7.71 -18.32
N VAL A 162 6.78 7.15 -17.24
CA VAL A 162 5.98 7.87 -16.24
C VAL A 162 6.84 8.37 -15.09
N THR A 163 6.28 9.22 -14.22
CA THR A 163 7.02 9.66 -13.02
C THR A 163 7.25 8.48 -12.05
N PRO A 164 8.32 8.50 -11.24
CA PRO A 164 8.56 7.49 -10.20
C PRO A 164 7.35 7.27 -9.29
N ARG A 165 6.67 8.35 -8.89
CA ARG A 165 5.45 8.31 -8.07
C ARG A 165 4.30 7.57 -8.77
N THR A 166 4.09 7.85 -10.06
CA THR A 166 3.04 7.17 -10.86
C THR A 166 3.35 5.69 -11.01
N PHE A 167 4.60 5.32 -11.30
CA PHE A 167 5.00 3.91 -11.42
C PHE A 167 4.87 3.15 -10.11
N LEU A 168 5.33 3.76 -9.01
CA LEU A 168 5.13 3.22 -7.66
C LEU A 168 3.65 3.00 -7.34
N GLY A 169 2.77 3.93 -7.74
CA GLY A 169 1.33 3.77 -7.62
C GLY A 169 0.78 2.56 -8.38
N ARG A 170 1.28 2.30 -9.59
CA ARG A 170 0.92 1.10 -10.38
C ARG A 170 1.36 -0.18 -9.69
N LEU A 171 2.58 -0.23 -9.15
CA LEU A 171 3.10 -1.39 -8.41
C LEU A 171 2.27 -1.68 -7.15
N LYS A 172 1.97 -0.65 -6.36
CA LYS A 172 1.10 -0.78 -5.17
C LYS A 172 -0.30 -1.29 -5.54
N ASN A 173 -0.86 -0.83 -6.66
CA ASN A 173 -2.16 -1.31 -7.12
C ASN A 173 -2.10 -2.78 -7.57
N SER A 174 -1.03 -3.19 -8.27
CA SER A 174 -0.82 -4.59 -8.63
C SER A 174 -0.65 -5.49 -7.41
N GLU A 175 0.07 -5.04 -6.39
CA GLU A 175 0.22 -5.78 -5.13
C GLU A 175 -1.11 -5.98 -4.41
N ARG A 176 -1.91 -4.91 -4.25
CA ARG A 176 -3.24 -5.00 -3.65
C ARG A 176 -4.18 -5.90 -4.45
N ALA A 177 -4.09 -5.87 -5.78
CA ALA A 177 -4.86 -6.79 -6.62
C ALA A 177 -4.45 -8.24 -6.35
N ALA A 178 -3.14 -8.52 -6.30
CA ALA A 178 -2.62 -9.85 -5.98
C ALA A 178 -3.03 -10.33 -4.58
N GLN A 179 -3.09 -9.43 -3.59
CA GLN A 179 -3.58 -9.72 -2.24
C GLN A 179 -5.07 -10.08 -2.25
N ARG A 180 -5.92 -9.23 -2.86
CA ARG A 180 -7.38 -9.45 -2.90
C ARG A 180 -7.80 -10.67 -3.71
N GLU A 181 -7.09 -10.95 -4.79
CA GLU A 181 -7.35 -12.08 -5.69
C GLU A 181 -6.55 -13.33 -5.31
N GLU A 182 -5.82 -13.28 -4.17
CA GLU A 182 -5.02 -14.39 -3.65
C GLU A 182 -4.03 -14.95 -4.69
N HIS A 183 -3.45 -14.10 -5.53
CA HIS A 183 -2.50 -14.54 -6.54
C HIS A 183 -1.14 -14.90 -5.92
N GLY A 184 -0.56 -15.99 -6.42
CA GLY A 184 0.79 -16.42 -6.06
C GLY A 184 0.90 -16.70 -4.57
N ILE A 185 1.86 -16.06 -3.91
CA ILE A 185 2.16 -16.35 -2.51
C ILE A 185 1.09 -15.84 -1.54
N TRP A 186 0.25 -14.89 -1.97
CA TRP A 186 -0.82 -14.33 -1.14
C TRP A 186 -1.94 -15.34 -0.84
N ALA A 187 -2.13 -16.39 -1.65
CA ALA A 187 -3.02 -17.51 -1.33
C ALA A 187 -2.62 -18.27 -0.06
N LEU A 188 -1.33 -18.25 0.31
CA LEU A 188 -0.86 -18.92 1.53
C LEU A 188 -0.98 -18.00 2.76
N ALA A 189 -1.08 -16.69 2.56
CA ALA A 189 -1.23 -15.71 3.63
C ALA A 189 -2.62 -15.77 4.28
N THR A 190 -3.65 -16.18 3.53
CA THR A 190 -5.00 -16.41 4.06
C THR A 190 -5.11 -17.73 4.83
N GLY A 191 -4.24 -18.70 4.56
CA GLY A 191 -4.16 -19.97 5.30
C GLY A 191 -3.27 -19.95 6.55
N SER A 192 -2.37 -18.97 6.68
CA SER A 192 -1.38 -18.87 7.76
C SER A 192 -1.85 -18.10 9.00
N MET A 193 -2.95 -17.35 8.91
CA MET A 193 -3.70 -16.90 10.09
C MET A 193 -4.57 -18.05 10.62
N GLN A 194 -3.93 -18.98 11.35
CA GLN A 194 -4.52 -19.86 12.36
C GLN A 194 -5.90 -20.50 12.02
N MET A 195 -5.85 -21.79 11.71
CA MET A 195 -6.89 -22.83 11.94
C MET A 195 -7.44 -22.91 13.38
N SER A 196 -7.48 -21.80 14.13
CA SER A 196 -8.14 -21.69 15.44
C SER A 196 -9.11 -20.50 15.53
N GLY A 197 -9.05 -19.54 14.61
CA GLY A 197 -9.97 -18.39 14.58
C GLY A 197 -11.09 -18.54 13.55
N LEU A 198 -10.82 -19.21 12.42
CA LEU A 198 -11.76 -19.31 11.30
C LEU A 198 -12.79 -20.44 11.45
N GLU A 199 -12.50 -21.51 12.20
CA GLU A 199 -13.54 -22.51 12.55
C GLU A 199 -14.58 -21.93 13.53
N ALA A 200 -14.16 -21.02 14.41
CA ALA A 200 -15.07 -20.27 15.28
C ALA A 200 -15.92 -19.25 14.50
N LEU A 201 -15.40 -18.75 13.36
CA LEU A 201 -16.12 -17.83 12.48
C LEU A 201 -16.98 -18.58 11.45
N SER A 202 -16.58 -19.76 10.96
CA SER A 202 -17.38 -20.57 10.04
C SER A 202 -18.64 -21.10 10.72
N ALA A 203 -18.55 -21.46 12.01
CA ALA A 203 -19.71 -21.78 12.84
C ALA A 203 -20.67 -20.58 13.03
N ALA A 204 -20.18 -19.35 12.88
CA ALA A 204 -20.99 -18.13 12.91
C ALA A 204 -21.47 -17.70 11.51
N THR A 205 -20.78 -18.11 10.44
CA THR A 205 -21.05 -17.70 9.05
C THR A 205 -22.09 -18.59 8.35
N GLU A 206 -22.31 -19.82 8.81
CA GLU A 206 -23.47 -20.62 8.35
C GLU A 206 -24.83 -20.02 8.77
N ALA A 207 -24.83 -19.00 9.64
CA ALA A 207 -26.05 -18.35 10.11
C ALA A 207 -26.43 -17.05 9.36
N SER A 208 -25.62 -16.54 8.44
CA SER A 208 -25.87 -15.20 7.87
C SER A 208 -25.45 -15.01 6.42
N ASP A 209 -25.71 -16.01 5.58
CA ASP A 209 -25.58 -15.83 4.13
C ASP A 209 -26.83 -15.16 3.57
N ALA A 210 -26.78 -13.83 3.44
CA ALA A 210 -27.43 -13.02 2.40
C ALA A 210 -27.30 -11.52 2.73
N SER A 211 -26.30 -10.84 2.15
CA SER A 211 -26.50 -9.59 1.38
C SER A 211 -25.17 -8.83 1.17
N GLU A 212 -24.97 -8.42 -0.08
CA GLU A 212 -24.26 -7.23 -0.54
C GLU A 212 -22.73 -7.23 -0.75
N LEU A 213 -22.42 -7.42 -2.04
CA LEU A 213 -21.32 -6.84 -2.80
C LEU A 213 -21.33 -5.30 -2.73
N ASN A 214 -20.28 -4.69 -2.16
CA ASN A 214 -19.58 -3.48 -2.62
C ASN A 214 -18.77 -2.85 -1.47
N GLY A 215 -17.45 -2.68 -1.64
CA GLY A 215 -16.62 -1.99 -0.67
C GLY A 215 -15.21 -1.71 -1.18
N SER A 216 -14.97 -0.45 -1.52
CA SER A 216 -13.66 0.13 -1.85
C SER A 216 -12.65 -0.10 -0.73
N GLY A 217 -11.53 -0.78 -1.01
CA GLY A 217 -10.47 -1.03 -0.03
C GLY A 217 -9.54 0.18 0.15
N THR A 218 -10.01 1.24 0.80
CA THR A 218 -9.13 2.12 1.58
C THR A 218 -8.69 1.35 2.82
N ILE A 219 -7.37 1.20 3.04
CA ILE A 219 -6.91 0.73 4.35
C ILE A 219 -7.38 1.79 5.36
N PRO A 220 -8.19 1.42 6.38
CA PRO A 220 -8.69 2.38 7.35
C PRO A 220 -7.49 3.05 8.01
N LEU A 221 -7.51 4.37 8.07
CA LEU A 221 -6.39 5.17 8.60
C LEU A 221 -6.11 4.91 10.11
N LYS A 222 -6.97 4.12 10.77
CA LYS A 222 -6.93 3.73 12.18
C LYS A 222 -5.77 2.81 12.56
N GLU A 223 -5.01 2.27 11.60
CA GLU A 223 -3.87 1.38 11.87
C GLU A 223 -2.52 2.11 12.08
N ARG A 224 -2.46 3.44 11.86
CA ARG A 224 -1.21 4.19 12.03
C ARG A 224 -1.15 4.88 13.39
N THR A 225 0.00 4.78 14.04
CA THR A 225 0.27 5.38 15.34
C THR A 225 0.54 6.88 15.19
N ASN A 226 -0.29 7.73 15.80
CA ASN A 226 -0.03 9.16 15.84
C ASN A 226 1.09 9.48 16.84
N ILE A 227 2.24 9.92 16.34
CA ILE A 227 3.45 10.14 17.17
C ILE A 227 3.31 11.27 18.19
N ASN A 228 2.32 12.15 18.02
CA ASN A 228 2.07 13.27 18.92
C ASN A 228 1.12 12.91 20.05
N THR A 229 0.26 11.90 19.88
CA THR A 229 -0.75 11.50 20.88
C THR A 229 -0.51 10.12 21.48
N ALA A 230 0.22 9.24 20.78
CA ALA A 230 0.50 7.88 21.24
C ALA A 230 1.15 7.83 22.62
N SER A 231 0.77 6.83 23.40
CA SER A 231 1.40 6.49 24.67
C SER A 231 2.82 5.92 24.46
N SER A 232 3.61 5.88 25.54
CA SER A 232 4.95 5.28 25.50
C SER A 232 4.93 3.81 25.07
N LEU A 233 3.91 3.05 25.49
CA LEU A 233 3.77 1.64 25.12
C LEU A 233 3.40 1.47 23.65
N GLU A 234 2.51 2.30 23.11
CA GLU A 234 2.15 2.29 21.69
C GLU A 234 3.35 2.64 20.81
N LEU A 235 4.14 3.66 21.18
CA LEU A 235 5.38 3.99 20.48
C LEU A 235 6.39 2.83 20.47
N GLN A 236 6.43 2.02 21.53
CA GLN A 236 7.33 0.86 21.62
C GLN A 236 6.91 -0.31 20.73
N THR A 237 5.69 -0.30 20.18
CA THR A 237 5.28 -1.26 19.16
C THR A 237 5.95 -0.99 17.81
N LEU A 238 6.52 0.22 17.62
CA LEU A 238 7.21 0.60 16.39
C LEU A 238 8.60 -0.09 16.31
N PRO A 239 8.95 -0.69 15.15
CA PRO A 239 10.24 -1.32 14.93
C PRO A 239 11.42 -0.43 15.33
N GLY A 240 12.28 -0.94 16.22
CA GLY A 240 13.48 -0.23 16.66
C GLY A 240 13.25 0.88 17.68
N ILE A 241 12.01 1.05 18.18
CA ILE A 241 11.70 2.00 19.25
C ILE A 241 11.58 1.26 20.59
N GLY A 242 12.61 1.39 21.44
CA GLY A 242 12.56 0.94 22.83
C GLY A 242 12.12 2.04 23.80
N PRO A 243 11.96 1.73 25.11
CA PRO A 243 11.50 2.69 26.12
C PRO A 243 12.26 4.03 26.12
N ALA A 244 13.58 3.99 25.92
CA ALA A 244 14.43 5.17 25.89
C ALA A 244 14.18 6.06 24.66
N LEU A 245 13.88 5.47 23.49
CA LEU A 245 13.55 6.24 22.28
C LEU A 245 12.12 6.75 22.32
N ALA A 246 11.17 5.95 22.83
CA ALA A 246 9.79 6.39 23.06
C ALA A 246 9.73 7.61 23.98
N ALA A 247 10.49 7.61 25.09
CA ALA A 247 10.58 8.76 25.99
C ALA A 247 11.15 10.01 25.30
N ARG A 248 12.13 9.86 24.40
CA ARG A 248 12.70 10.97 23.62
C ARG A 248 11.70 11.52 22.61
N ILE A 249 10.98 10.65 21.89
CA ILE A 249 9.92 11.05 20.96
C ILE A 249 8.85 11.88 21.70
N ILE A 250 8.43 11.42 22.88
CA ILE A 250 7.46 12.17 23.72
C ILE A 250 8.04 13.52 24.14
N GLY A 251 9.31 13.57 24.54
CA GLY A 251 9.98 14.78 25.00
C GLY A 251 10.17 15.87 23.94
N VAL A 252 10.14 15.53 22.65
CA VAL A 252 10.28 16.49 21.54
C VAL A 252 8.96 16.90 20.89
N ARG A 253 7.81 16.44 21.42
CA ARG A 253 6.50 16.85 20.90
C ARG A 253 6.33 18.38 21.03
N PRO A 254 5.68 19.05 20.06
CA PRO A 254 5.02 18.47 18.88
C PRO A 254 5.97 18.24 17.70
N ILE A 255 5.74 17.14 16.98
CA ILE A 255 6.49 16.73 15.79
C ILE A 255 5.62 17.00 14.56
N ASN A 256 6.08 17.92 13.71
CA ASN A 256 5.27 18.43 12.60
C ASN A 256 5.34 17.56 11.34
N SER A 257 6.46 16.85 11.14
CA SER A 257 6.66 15.95 10.00
C SER A 257 7.32 14.65 10.44
N ILE A 258 7.03 13.56 9.74
CA ILE A 258 7.61 12.24 10.05
C ILE A 258 9.13 12.29 9.86
N GLU A 259 9.62 13.05 8.87
CA GLU A 259 11.04 13.20 8.56
C GLU A 259 11.83 13.82 9.72
N SER A 260 11.23 14.74 10.49
CA SER A 260 11.89 15.38 11.64
C SER A 260 12.21 14.41 12.78
N LEU A 261 11.69 13.17 12.75
CA LEU A 261 12.05 12.14 13.72
C LEU A 261 13.52 11.75 13.68
N VAL A 262 14.24 11.99 12.56
CA VAL A 262 15.70 11.75 12.51
C VAL A 262 16.51 12.72 13.37
N GLU A 263 15.90 13.84 13.78
CA GLU A 263 16.53 14.81 14.69
C GLU A 263 16.51 14.30 16.14
N VAL A 264 15.67 13.30 16.45
CA VAL A 264 15.62 12.66 17.76
C VAL A 264 16.88 11.84 17.96
N PRO A 265 17.73 12.15 18.95
CA PRO A 265 18.99 11.44 19.12
C PRO A 265 18.76 9.94 19.33
N GLY A 266 19.33 9.11 18.45
CA GLY A 266 19.19 7.65 18.45
C GLY A 266 18.19 7.11 17.41
N ILE A 267 17.45 7.97 16.70
CA ILE A 267 16.64 7.60 15.54
C ILE A 267 17.44 7.93 14.28
N SER A 268 18.00 6.91 13.63
CA SER A 268 18.66 7.10 12.33
C SER A 268 17.63 7.12 11.19
N ALA A 269 18.02 7.60 10.01
CA ALA A 269 17.19 7.50 8.81
C ALA A 269 16.79 6.05 8.49
N ASN A 270 17.65 5.07 8.78
CA ASN A 270 17.36 3.65 8.61
C ASN A 270 16.34 3.14 9.64
N THR A 271 16.44 3.60 10.89
CA THR A 271 15.46 3.31 11.96
C THR A 271 14.10 3.90 11.61
N LEU A 272 14.07 5.17 11.20
CA LEU A 272 12.84 5.85 10.77
C LEU A 272 12.20 5.16 9.56
N ALA A 273 12.99 4.75 8.56
CA ALA A 273 12.47 4.04 7.39
C ALA A 273 11.68 2.78 7.79
N GLY A 274 12.14 2.06 8.82
CA GLY A 274 11.51 0.84 9.34
C GLY A 274 10.09 1.02 9.89
N PHE A 275 9.71 2.22 10.33
CA PHE A 275 8.38 2.47 10.91
C PHE A 275 7.66 3.71 10.38
N SER A 276 8.27 4.50 9.49
CA SER A 276 7.71 5.74 8.92
C SER A 276 6.31 5.59 8.32
N HIS A 277 6.01 4.42 7.74
CA HIS A 277 4.73 4.09 7.14
C HIS A 277 3.64 3.68 8.17
N MET A 278 4.06 3.38 9.40
CA MET A 278 3.21 2.98 10.52
C MET A 278 2.79 4.19 11.36
N VAL A 279 3.28 5.39 11.04
CA VAL A 279 3.08 6.57 11.87
C VAL A 279 2.44 7.73 11.10
N ILE A 280 1.76 8.60 11.84
CA ILE A 280 1.19 9.86 11.35
C ILE A 280 1.48 10.97 12.37
N THR A 281 1.44 12.23 11.92
CA THR A 281 1.62 13.40 12.80
C THR A 281 0.29 14.00 13.25
N LYS A 282 -0.79 13.68 12.54
CA LYS A 282 -2.15 14.10 12.83
C LYS A 282 -3.08 12.95 12.52
N ASP A 283 -4.04 12.71 13.40
CA ASP A 283 -5.12 11.77 13.11
C ASP A 283 -5.93 12.29 11.92
N PRO A 284 -6.46 11.39 11.08
CA PRO A 284 -7.39 11.79 10.05
C PRO A 284 -8.64 12.41 10.69
N PRO A 285 -9.33 13.30 9.96
CA PRO A 285 -10.65 13.71 10.38
C PRO A 285 -11.56 12.46 10.46
N PRO A 286 -12.47 12.38 11.45
CA PRO A 286 -13.44 11.30 11.51
C PRO A 286 -14.31 11.24 10.23
N PRO A 287 -14.95 10.10 9.94
CA PRO A 287 -15.72 9.94 8.70
C PRO A 287 -16.80 11.01 8.58
N ALA A 288 -16.96 11.62 7.41
CA ALA A 288 -18.00 12.62 7.19
C ALA A 288 -19.40 12.05 7.49
N LEU A 289 -20.36 12.93 7.81
CA LEU A 289 -21.73 12.54 8.20
C LEU A 289 -21.78 11.61 9.42
N THR A 290 -20.82 11.74 10.34
CA THR A 290 -20.83 11.03 11.62
C THR A 290 -20.82 11.99 12.79
N VAL A 291 -21.22 11.51 13.95
CA VAL A 291 -21.19 12.29 15.19
C VAL A 291 -19.76 12.72 15.52
N ALA A 292 -18.79 11.82 15.42
CA ALA A 292 -17.38 12.11 15.68
C ALA A 292 -16.85 13.24 14.80
N PHE A 293 -17.27 13.29 13.53
CA PHE A 293 -16.88 14.38 12.62
C PHE A 293 -17.40 15.73 13.10
N TYR A 294 -18.68 15.82 13.45
CA TYR A 294 -19.27 17.06 13.94
C TYR A 294 -18.71 17.47 15.31
N GLN A 295 -18.43 16.50 16.20
CA GLN A 295 -17.84 16.77 17.51
C GLN A 295 -16.39 17.25 17.41
N ALA A 296 -15.62 16.78 16.42
CA ALA A 296 -14.24 17.24 16.20
C ALA A 296 -14.15 18.73 15.83
N GLU A 297 -15.24 19.29 15.29
CA GLU A 297 -15.38 20.71 14.92
C GLU A 297 -16.64 21.31 15.57
N LEU A 298 -16.91 20.96 16.83
CA LEU A 298 -18.18 21.28 17.50
C LEU A 298 -18.54 22.77 17.47
N ASP A 299 -17.56 23.67 17.65
CA ASP A 299 -17.78 25.12 17.61
C ASP A 299 -18.35 25.61 16.26
N THR A 300 -18.08 24.87 15.17
CA THR A 300 -18.58 25.18 13.83
C THR A 300 -20.02 24.70 13.65
N TYR A 301 -20.40 23.58 14.26
CA TYR A 301 -21.66 22.86 13.98
C TYR A 301 -22.69 22.91 15.11
N LEU A 302 -22.31 23.39 16.30
CA LEU A 302 -23.23 23.57 17.41
C LEU A 302 -24.36 24.52 16.99
N ASP A 303 -25.58 24.19 17.41
CA ASP A 303 -26.81 24.92 17.10
C ASP A 303 -27.17 24.96 15.60
N GLN A 304 -26.63 24.03 14.80
CA GLN A 304 -26.98 23.86 13.38
C GLN A 304 -27.66 22.52 13.11
N GLU A 305 -28.49 22.50 12.07
CA GLU A 305 -28.98 21.24 11.50
C GLU A 305 -27.84 20.52 10.78
N VAL A 306 -27.55 19.29 11.24
CA VAL A 306 -26.53 18.42 10.67
C VAL A 306 -27.15 17.10 10.25
N THR A 307 -26.54 16.43 9.28
CA THR A 307 -27.01 15.13 8.77
C THR A 307 -26.02 14.05 9.13
N VAL A 308 -26.49 13.01 9.81
CA VAL A 308 -25.68 11.83 10.12
C VAL A 308 -26.15 10.60 9.35
N ARG A 309 -25.21 9.69 9.09
CA ARG A 309 -25.49 8.34 8.60
C ARG A 309 -25.65 7.41 9.78
N VAL A 310 -26.88 6.95 9.98
CA VAL A 310 -27.28 6.08 11.08
C VAL A 310 -26.95 4.64 10.72
N ALA A 311 -26.05 4.05 11.49
CA ALA A 311 -25.68 2.64 11.41
C ALA A 311 -26.70 1.77 12.14
N SER A 312 -27.11 2.18 13.34
CA SER A 312 -28.15 1.53 14.11
C SER A 312 -28.75 2.47 15.15
N VAL A 313 -29.92 2.09 15.68
CA VAL A 313 -30.61 2.82 16.73
C VAL A 313 -30.90 1.89 17.88
N ALA A 314 -30.51 2.28 19.09
CA ALA A 314 -30.87 1.62 20.32
C ALA A 314 -31.84 2.48 21.12
N GLN A 315 -32.77 1.84 21.85
CA GLN A 315 -33.59 2.55 22.82
C GLN A 315 -32.70 3.06 23.96
N SER A 316 -33.03 4.23 24.50
CA SER A 316 -32.32 4.85 25.60
C SER A 316 -33.28 5.19 26.73
N ASP A 317 -32.88 4.88 27.95
CA ASP A 317 -33.59 5.28 29.18
C ASP A 317 -33.13 6.66 29.69
N ALA A 318 -32.33 7.39 28.89
CA ALA A 318 -31.85 8.72 29.26
C ALA A 318 -33.01 9.71 29.45
N ALA A 319 -32.82 10.67 30.36
CA ALA A 319 -33.80 11.72 30.57
C ALA A 319 -33.97 12.56 29.28
N SER A 320 -35.21 12.76 28.86
CA SER A 320 -35.58 13.52 27.66
C SER A 320 -36.51 14.70 28.02
N PRO A 321 -36.59 15.74 27.19
CA PRO A 321 -37.55 16.83 27.39
C PRO A 321 -39.00 16.34 27.29
N GLU A 322 -39.94 17.10 27.82
CA GLU A 322 -41.37 16.81 27.68
C GLU A 322 -41.77 16.67 26.20
N SER A 323 -42.58 15.66 25.87
CA SER A 323 -43.01 15.29 24.50
C SER A 323 -41.92 14.70 23.59
N PHE A 324 -40.75 14.36 24.14
CA PHE A 324 -39.70 13.64 23.44
C PHE A 324 -39.33 12.36 24.18
N ARG A 325 -38.83 11.39 23.41
CA ARG A 325 -38.15 10.20 23.90
C ARG A 325 -36.74 10.13 23.35
N SER A 326 -35.83 9.57 24.14
CA SER A 326 -34.43 9.40 23.76
C SER A 326 -34.17 8.08 23.04
N VAL A 327 -33.30 8.14 22.06
CA VAL A 327 -32.64 6.97 21.45
C VAL A 327 -31.14 7.20 21.46
N VAL A 328 -30.35 6.13 21.35
CA VAL A 328 -28.92 6.23 20.99
C VAL A 328 -28.80 5.93 19.51
N LEU A 329 -28.27 6.89 18.76
CA LEU A 329 -27.88 6.68 17.36
C LEU A 329 -26.42 6.24 17.34
N GLN A 330 -26.15 5.08 16.75
CA GLN A 330 -24.81 4.72 16.30
C GLN A 330 -24.63 5.27 14.89
N THR A 331 -23.53 5.97 14.64
CA THR A 331 -23.24 6.54 13.32
C THR A 331 -22.03 5.87 12.69
N ALA A 332 -22.11 5.64 11.39
CA ALA A 332 -21.00 5.11 10.61
C ALA A 332 -21.15 5.58 9.17
N TYR A 333 -20.03 5.80 8.49
CA TYR A 333 -20.04 6.19 7.09
C TYR A 333 -18.91 5.50 6.34
N GLU A 334 -19.21 5.00 5.13
CA GLU A 334 -18.28 4.20 4.32
C GLU A 334 -17.67 2.99 5.06
N GLY A 335 -18.41 2.41 6.01
CA GLY A 335 -17.97 1.27 6.81
C GLY A 335 -17.08 1.64 8.00
N GLU A 336 -16.78 2.92 8.22
CA GLU A 336 -16.03 3.38 9.39
C GLU A 336 -16.96 3.88 10.50
N ASP A 337 -16.69 3.42 11.73
CA ASP A 337 -17.41 3.83 12.94
C ASP A 337 -17.22 5.33 13.22
N GLY A 338 -18.34 5.99 13.47
CA GLY A 338 -18.49 7.42 13.65
C GLY A 338 -18.92 7.83 15.05
N GLY A 339 -18.99 6.88 15.99
CA GLY A 339 -19.42 7.12 17.36
C GLY A 339 -20.94 7.25 17.50
N GLN A 340 -21.35 7.53 18.74
CA GLN A 340 -22.76 7.52 19.13
C GLN A 340 -23.22 8.84 19.72
N ILE A 341 -24.51 9.13 19.58
CA ILE A 341 -25.14 10.30 20.20
C ILE A 341 -26.54 9.97 20.70
N THR A 342 -26.92 10.59 21.82
CA THR A 342 -28.32 10.61 22.24
C THR A 342 -29.11 11.53 21.31
N ALA A 343 -30.17 10.99 20.71
CA ALA A 343 -31.11 11.78 19.93
C ALA A 343 -32.48 11.86 20.60
N TYR A 344 -33.09 13.04 20.56
CA TYR A 344 -34.44 13.27 21.04
C TYR A 344 -35.43 13.27 19.88
N ILE A 345 -36.37 12.32 19.93
CA ILE A 345 -37.38 12.08 18.92
C ILE A 345 -38.76 12.41 19.52
N PRO A 346 -39.63 13.17 18.84
CA PRO A 346 -40.96 13.47 19.35
C PRO A 346 -41.76 12.18 19.59
N ASP A 347 -42.53 12.16 20.66
CA ASP A 347 -43.29 10.97 21.09
C ASP A 347 -44.18 10.42 19.97
N GLU A 348 -44.80 11.32 19.20
CA GLU A 348 -45.69 10.98 18.08
C GLU A 348 -44.98 10.23 16.93
N PHE A 349 -43.66 10.40 16.78
CA PHE A 349 -42.87 9.75 15.73
C PHE A 349 -42.00 8.61 16.23
N TYR A 350 -41.87 8.42 17.54
CA TYR A 350 -40.87 7.52 18.13
C TYR A 350 -40.94 6.08 17.57
N GLU A 351 -42.12 5.46 17.56
CA GLU A 351 -42.27 4.08 17.06
C GLU A 351 -41.99 3.98 15.56
N SER A 352 -42.43 4.98 14.78
CA SER A 352 -42.17 5.03 13.34
C SER A 352 -40.70 5.26 13.03
N PHE A 353 -40.00 6.06 13.85
CA PHE A 353 -38.57 6.32 13.77
C PHE A 353 -37.79 5.04 14.03
N LEU A 354 -38.07 4.34 15.13
CA LEU A 354 -37.42 3.06 15.42
C LEU A 354 -37.60 2.06 14.29
N ASN A 355 -38.82 1.94 13.75
CA ASN A 355 -39.07 1.01 12.64
C ASN A 355 -38.34 1.44 11.36
N TYR A 356 -38.28 2.74 11.06
CA TYR A 356 -37.59 3.27 9.89
C TYR A 356 -36.08 2.99 9.96
N TYR A 357 -35.44 3.15 11.11
CA TYR A 357 -33.99 2.94 11.28
C TYR A 357 -33.62 1.51 11.71
N ARG A 358 -34.52 0.53 11.60
CA ARG A 358 -34.15 -0.90 11.67
C ARG A 358 -33.25 -1.31 10.52
N GLU A 359 -33.41 -0.67 9.37
CA GLU A 359 -32.51 -0.83 8.23
C GLU A 359 -31.32 0.12 8.37
N PRO A 360 -30.09 -0.36 8.19
CA PRO A 360 -28.88 0.46 8.30
C PRO A 360 -28.74 1.45 7.14
N ASN A 361 -27.72 2.31 7.21
CA ASN A 361 -27.29 3.23 6.16
C ASN A 361 -28.28 4.35 5.79
N ARG A 362 -29.21 4.68 6.69
CA ARG A 362 -30.17 5.78 6.51
C ARG A 362 -29.63 7.10 7.03
N GLU A 363 -30.06 8.20 6.44
CA GLU A 363 -29.66 9.55 6.87
C GLU A 363 -30.68 10.12 7.85
N PHE A 364 -30.18 10.72 8.93
CA PHE A 364 -30.98 11.48 9.87
C PHE A 364 -30.47 12.92 9.97
N THR A 365 -31.33 13.90 9.71
CA THR A 365 -31.03 15.31 9.91
C THR A 365 -31.66 15.77 11.23
N GLY A 366 -30.87 16.40 12.08
CA GLY A 366 -31.33 16.98 13.34
C GLY A 366 -30.45 18.14 13.78
N LEU A 367 -30.95 18.91 14.74
CA LEU A 367 -30.20 20.01 15.36
C LEU A 367 -29.17 19.42 16.33
N LEU A 368 -27.90 19.73 16.12
CA LEU A 368 -26.84 19.41 17.07
C LEU A 368 -26.86 20.46 18.20
N TYR A 369 -27.12 20.04 19.43
CA TYR A 369 -27.41 20.95 20.54
C TYR A 369 -26.68 20.55 21.82
N SER A 370 -26.36 21.53 22.67
CA SER A 370 -25.81 21.26 24.01
C SER A 370 -26.89 21.41 25.08
N ARG A 371 -27.13 20.35 25.83
CA ARG A 371 -28.08 20.33 26.95
C ARG A 371 -27.38 19.82 28.21
N GLU A 372 -27.38 20.65 29.25
CA GLU A 372 -26.79 20.30 30.56
C GLU A 372 -25.31 19.85 30.46
N GLY A 373 -24.59 20.33 29.45
CA GLY A 373 -23.20 19.96 29.17
C GLY A 373 -23.04 18.71 28.29
N GLU A 374 -24.12 18.04 27.91
CA GLU A 374 -24.11 16.92 26.97
C GLU A 374 -24.48 17.37 25.55
N ILE A 375 -23.81 16.79 24.55
CA ILE A 375 -24.13 17.02 23.14
C ILE A 375 -25.17 15.99 22.71
N VAL A 376 -26.30 16.50 22.22
CA VAL A 376 -27.46 15.71 21.79
C VAL A 376 -27.87 16.11 20.38
N MET A 377 -28.62 15.25 19.71
CA MET A 377 -29.25 15.57 18.44
C MET A 377 -30.76 15.66 18.59
N VAL A 378 -31.37 16.78 18.20
CA VAL A 378 -32.81 16.99 18.35
C VAL A 378 -33.46 16.89 16.98
N TYR A 379 -34.49 16.04 16.86
CA TYR A 379 -35.31 16.03 15.66
C TYR A 379 -35.93 17.41 15.41
N VAL A 380 -35.71 17.97 14.22
CA VAL A 380 -36.35 19.22 13.80
C VAL A 380 -37.40 18.89 12.76
N ARG A 381 -38.63 19.38 12.98
CA ARG A 381 -39.71 19.24 12.03
C ARG A 381 -39.46 20.19 10.85
N LYS A 382 -39.42 19.66 9.63
CA LYS A 382 -39.45 20.48 8.41
C LYS A 382 -40.85 21.00 8.11
#